data_AF-A0A2V8I9L4-F1
#
_entry.id   AF-A0A2V8I9L4-F1
#
_cell.length_a   1.000
_cell.length_b   1.000
_cell.length_c   1.000
_cell.angle_alpha   90.00
_cell.angle_beta   90.00
_cell.angle_gamma   90.00
#
_symmetry.space_group_name_H-M   'P 1'
#
loop_
_entity.id
_entity.type
_entity.pdbx_description
1 polymer ?
#
loop_
_entity_poly.entity_id
_entity_poly.type
_entity_poly.pdbx_seq_one_letter_code
_entity_poly.pdbx_strand_id
1 'polypeptide(L)'
;MSDRLVDTEFINLVKNRDVLYITTLAVEDGYRMVLDRQVALTDIEQKLGDLEVIATWSELAKIPAAEIPGGVPHIPAPPKRPAAYDNLMLLESAGVRVVAGTDAGNIGTLHGPSLHHEMELMAAAGLRPTDIIVSATKNAAAVMGLQND
;
A
#
# COMPACT_ATOMS: atom_id res chain seq x y z
N MET A 1 10.23 3.02 16.12
CA MET A 1 9.74 4.40 16.01
C MET A 1 8.26 4.31 15.70
N SER A 2 7.41 5.14 16.31
CA SER A 2 6.00 5.22 15.92
C SER A 2 5.86 6.17 14.73
N ASP A 3 4.96 5.85 13.81
CA ASP A 3 4.59 6.77 12.73
C ASP A 3 4.12 8.12 13.27
N ARG A 4 4.38 9.17 12.50
CA ARG A 4 3.99 10.54 12.82
C ARG A 4 3.36 11.20 11.61
N LEU A 5 2.56 12.23 11.89
CA LEU A 5 1.99 13.04 10.83
C LEU A 5 3.09 13.82 10.10
N VAL A 6 2.94 14.00 8.79
CA VAL A 6 3.77 14.91 8.01
C VAL A 6 3.54 16.35 8.49
N ASP A 7 4.62 17.12 8.61
CA ASP A 7 4.55 18.52 8.99
C ASP A 7 4.57 19.45 7.77
N THR A 8 4.33 20.73 8.03
CA THR A 8 4.29 21.77 6.99
C THR A 8 5.64 21.91 6.26
N GLU A 9 6.76 21.68 6.94
CA GLU A 9 8.09 21.76 6.32
C GLU A 9 8.25 20.66 5.26
N PHE A 10 7.90 19.42 5.62
CA PHE A 10 7.91 18.28 4.71
C PHE A 10 6.99 18.49 3.51
N ILE A 11 5.73 18.90 3.75
CA ILE A 11 4.75 19.16 2.68
C ILE A 11 5.30 20.22 1.70
N ASN A 12 5.86 21.31 2.22
CA ASN A 12 6.45 22.36 1.39
C ASN A 12 7.65 21.84 0.59
N LEU A 13 8.48 20.98 1.18
CA LEU A 13 9.63 20.41 0.48
C LEU A 13 9.18 19.53 -0.70
N VAL A 14 8.20 18.65 -0.49
CA VAL A 14 7.62 17.80 -1.54
C VAL A 14 7.09 18.64 -2.69
N LYS A 15 6.30 19.68 -2.39
CA LYS A 15 5.74 20.59 -3.39
C LYS A 15 6.80 21.38 -4.16
N ASN A 16 7.75 21.98 -3.44
CA ASN A 16 8.78 22.84 -4.04
C ASN A 16 9.75 22.06 -4.93
N ARG A 17 9.82 20.74 -4.78
CA ARG A 17 10.67 19.85 -5.57
C ARG A 17 9.89 19.06 -6.63
N ASP A 18 8.58 19.30 -6.78
CA ASP A 18 7.66 18.53 -7.64
C ASP A 18 7.81 17.00 -7.44
N VAL A 19 7.95 16.59 -6.18
CA VAL A 19 8.05 15.17 -5.82
C VAL A 19 6.65 14.57 -5.80
N LEU A 20 6.48 13.44 -6.48
CA LEU A 20 5.24 12.68 -6.44
C LEU A 20 5.19 11.79 -5.20
N TYR A 21 4.00 11.65 -4.61
CA TYR A 21 3.77 10.78 -3.46
C TYR A 21 3.09 9.49 -3.93
N ILE A 22 3.80 8.36 -3.84
CA ILE A 22 3.28 7.03 -4.20
C ILE A 22 2.75 6.35 -2.93
N THR A 23 1.54 5.80 -3.00
CA THR A 23 0.95 5.03 -1.89
C THR A 23 1.44 3.59 -1.89
N THR A 24 1.37 2.93 -0.73
CA THR A 24 1.65 1.50 -0.50
C THR A 24 0.93 1.02 0.78
N LEU A 25 -0.33 1.41 0.96
CA LEU A 25 -1.10 1.28 2.20
C LEU A 25 -1.34 -0.18 2.60
N ALA A 26 -1.43 -1.10 1.63
CA ALA A 26 -1.73 -2.51 1.90
C ALA A 26 -0.56 -3.34 2.47
N VAL A 27 0.68 -2.84 2.41
CA VAL A 27 1.89 -3.67 2.62
C VAL A 27 1.95 -4.26 4.03
N GLU A 28 1.82 -3.43 5.08
CA GLU A 28 1.92 -3.93 6.46
C GLU A 28 0.82 -4.94 6.79
N ASP A 29 -0.39 -4.72 6.27
CA ASP A 29 -1.51 -5.64 6.44
C ASP A 29 -1.25 -6.97 5.72
N GLY A 30 -0.68 -6.93 4.52
CA GLY A 30 -0.26 -8.13 3.78
C GLY A 30 0.73 -9.00 4.57
N TYR A 31 1.78 -8.39 5.12
CA TYR A 31 2.73 -9.08 5.99
C TYR A 31 2.03 -9.66 7.22
N ARG A 32 1.24 -8.86 7.94
CA ARG A 32 0.51 -9.30 9.13
C ARG A 32 -0.39 -10.50 8.84
N MET A 33 -1.21 -10.41 7.80
CA MET A 33 -2.17 -11.46 7.42
C MET A 33 -1.48 -12.79 7.12
N VAL A 34 -0.38 -12.76 6.37
CA VAL A 34 0.35 -13.99 6.01
C VAL A 34 1.13 -14.54 7.21
N LEU A 35 1.86 -13.69 7.95
CA LEU A 35 2.70 -14.12 9.08
C LEU A 35 1.86 -14.63 10.26
N ASP A 36 0.72 -13.99 10.55
CA ASP A 36 -0.24 -14.43 11.59
C ASP A 36 -1.19 -15.53 11.09
N ARG A 37 -1.10 -15.93 9.82
CA ARG A 37 -1.93 -16.98 9.17
C ARG A 37 -3.43 -16.66 9.17
N GLN A 38 -3.75 -15.38 9.07
CA GLN A 38 -5.12 -14.85 8.97
C GLN A 38 -5.29 -14.12 7.63
N VAL A 39 -5.10 -14.87 6.54
CA VAL A 39 -5.26 -14.33 5.18
C VAL A 39 -6.73 -14.06 4.91
N ALA A 40 -7.03 -12.80 4.59
CA ALA A 40 -8.35 -12.29 4.23
C ALA A 40 -8.25 -11.46 2.95
N LEU A 41 -8.31 -12.13 1.80
CA LEU A 41 -8.23 -11.50 0.49
C LEU A 41 -9.53 -10.78 0.13
N THR A 42 -9.44 -9.64 -0.55
CA THR A 42 -10.59 -8.98 -1.19
C THR A 42 -11.18 -9.88 -2.30
N ASP A 43 -12.41 -9.59 -2.72
CA ASP A 43 -13.08 -10.33 -3.80
C ASP A 43 -12.26 -10.37 -5.09
N ILE A 44 -11.57 -9.27 -5.42
CA ILE A 44 -10.77 -9.17 -6.64
C ILE A 44 -9.44 -9.92 -6.51
N GLU A 45 -8.81 -9.89 -5.35
CA GLU A 45 -7.60 -10.66 -5.06
C GLU A 45 -7.87 -12.17 -5.08
N GLN A 46 -9.02 -12.62 -4.60
CA GLN A 46 -9.42 -14.03 -4.71
C GLN A 46 -9.66 -14.47 -6.16
N LYS A 47 -10.23 -13.58 -7.00
CA LYS A 47 -10.59 -13.91 -8.38
C LYS A 47 -9.41 -13.84 -9.35
N LEU A 48 -8.53 -12.86 -9.15
CA LEU A 48 -7.48 -12.51 -10.12
C LEU A 48 -6.06 -12.71 -9.57
N GLY A 49 -5.92 -13.04 -8.29
CA GLY A 49 -4.62 -13.34 -7.70
C GLY A 49 -4.03 -14.64 -8.26
N ASP A 50 -2.70 -14.70 -8.31
CA ASP A 50 -2.00 -15.90 -8.72
C ASP A 50 -2.19 -17.00 -7.67
N LEU A 51 -2.83 -18.11 -8.08
CA LEU A 51 -3.18 -19.21 -7.18
C LEU A 51 -1.96 -19.93 -6.62
N GLU A 52 -0.87 -20.02 -7.38
CA GLU A 52 0.36 -20.66 -6.90
C GLU A 52 1.01 -19.80 -5.81
N VAL A 53 1.09 -18.49 -6.03
CA VAL A 53 1.61 -17.54 -5.04
C VAL A 53 0.76 -17.55 -3.77
N ILE A 54 -0.56 -17.47 -3.88
CA ILE A 54 -1.48 -17.52 -2.72
C ILE A 54 -1.31 -18.84 -1.96
N ALA A 55 -1.19 -19.97 -2.68
CA ALA A 55 -1.01 -21.28 -2.04
C ALA A 55 0.27 -21.34 -1.19
N THR A 56 1.36 -20.68 -1.62
CA THR A 56 2.63 -20.67 -0.85
C THR A 56 2.52 -20.03 0.53
N TRP A 57 1.55 -19.16 0.78
CA TRP A 57 1.41 -18.51 2.09
C TRP A 57 1.02 -19.51 3.18
N SER A 58 0.27 -20.56 2.84
CA SER A 58 -0.04 -21.65 3.76
C SER A 58 1.19 -22.50 4.10
N GLU A 59 2.19 -22.53 3.21
CA GLU A 59 3.43 -23.29 3.35
C GLU A 59 4.39 -22.63 4.36
N LEU A 60 4.22 -21.34 4.66
CA LEU A 60 5.01 -20.66 5.70
C LEU A 60 4.93 -21.39 7.05
N ALA A 61 3.80 -22.04 7.32
CA ALA A 61 3.61 -22.84 8.53
C ALA A 61 4.53 -24.06 8.64
N LYS A 62 5.13 -24.50 7.52
CA LYS A 62 6.01 -25.66 7.45
C LYS A 62 7.47 -25.30 7.72
N ILE A 63 7.82 -24.02 7.70
CA ILE A 63 9.20 -23.57 7.99
C ILE A 63 9.41 -23.64 9.52
N PRO A 64 10.38 -24.43 10.00
CA PRO A 64 10.69 -24.48 11.43
C PRO A 64 11.16 -23.11 11.91
N ALA A 65 10.66 -22.63 13.05
CA ALA A 65 11.02 -21.30 13.58
C ALA A 65 12.54 -21.12 13.80
N ALA A 66 13.26 -22.22 14.06
CA ALA A 66 14.72 -22.22 14.23
C ALA A 66 15.48 -21.95 12.92
N GLU A 67 14.85 -22.15 11.76
CA GLU A 67 15.44 -21.92 10.44
C GLU A 67 15.20 -20.49 9.92
N ILE A 68 14.42 -19.67 10.64
CA ILE A 68 14.10 -18.30 10.25
C ILE A 68 15.08 -17.36 10.96
N PRO A 69 16.05 -16.75 10.24
CA PRO A 69 17.01 -15.84 10.86
C PRO A 69 16.28 -14.64 11.46
N GLY A 70 16.45 -14.41 12.77
CA GLY A 70 15.74 -13.35 13.50
C GLY A 70 14.32 -13.71 13.95
N GLY A 71 13.86 -14.94 13.69
CA GLY A 71 12.51 -15.40 14.02
C GLY A 71 11.44 -14.86 13.06
N VAL A 72 10.19 -15.29 13.25
CA VAL A 72 9.05 -14.76 12.49
C VAL A 72 8.77 -13.33 12.97
N PRO A 73 8.83 -12.31 12.11
CA PRO A 73 8.46 -10.95 12.49
C PRO A 73 7.01 -10.92 12.97
N HIS A 74 6.75 -10.24 14.09
CA HIS A 74 5.39 -9.94 14.50
C HIS A 74 5.05 -8.50 14.12
N ILE A 75 4.05 -8.34 13.26
CA ILE A 75 3.51 -7.02 12.92
C ILE A 75 2.28 -6.78 13.80
N PRO A 76 2.28 -5.74 14.66
CA PRO A 76 1.14 -5.45 15.51
C PRO A 76 -0.09 -5.08 14.69
N ALA A 77 -1.28 -5.31 15.23
CA ALA A 77 -2.52 -4.88 14.59
C ALA A 77 -2.51 -3.36 14.37
N PRO A 78 -2.93 -2.87 13.18
CA PRO A 78 -2.94 -1.44 12.92
C PRO A 78 -3.96 -0.74 13.83
N PRO A 79 -3.75 0.55 14.15
CA PRO A 79 -4.79 1.35 14.76
C PRO A 79 -6.01 1.42 13.82
N LYS A 80 -7.20 1.71 14.36
CA LYS A 80 -8.44 1.85 13.57
C LYS A 80 -8.30 2.79 12.37
N ARG A 81 -7.41 3.78 12.48
CA ARG A 81 -7.04 4.69 11.40
C ARG A 81 -5.52 4.90 11.44
N PRO A 82 -4.76 4.35 10.49
CA PRO A 82 -3.31 4.52 10.40
C PRO A 82 -2.92 5.97 10.11
N ALA A 83 -1.78 6.43 10.66
CA ALA A 83 -1.25 7.76 10.38
C ALA A 83 -0.99 7.99 8.88
N ALA A 84 -0.70 6.93 8.13
CA ALA A 84 -0.56 6.97 6.66
C ALA A 84 -1.82 7.49 5.95
N TYR A 85 -3.02 7.21 6.48
CA TYR A 85 -4.28 7.70 5.89
C TYR A 85 -4.39 9.22 6.06
N ASP A 86 -4.06 9.72 7.25
CA ASP A 86 -4.08 11.15 7.52
C ASP A 86 -2.97 11.87 6.75
N ASN A 87 -1.79 11.26 6.60
CA ASN A 87 -0.71 11.80 5.78
C ASN A 87 -1.08 11.89 4.31
N LEU A 88 -1.73 10.86 3.76
CA LEU A 88 -2.26 10.89 2.40
C LEU A 88 -3.22 12.07 2.21
N MET A 89 -4.17 12.28 3.14
CA MET A 89 -5.12 13.41 3.08
C MET A 89 -4.44 14.77 3.25
N LEU A 90 -3.45 14.89 4.14
CA LEU A 90 -2.70 16.13 4.35
C LEU A 90 -1.90 16.53 3.09
N LEU A 91 -1.27 15.56 2.44
CA LEU A 91 -0.52 15.79 1.20
C LEU A 91 -1.46 16.13 0.04
N GLU A 92 -2.54 15.36 -0.14
CA GLU A 92 -3.53 15.59 -1.19
C GLU A 92 -4.17 16.99 -1.05
N SER A 93 -4.66 17.32 0.15
CA SER A 93 -5.28 18.64 0.41
C SER A 93 -4.31 19.82 0.26
N ALA A 94 -3.00 19.59 0.41
CA ALA A 94 -1.97 20.57 0.12
C ALA A 94 -1.63 20.70 -1.37
N GLY A 95 -2.22 19.87 -2.24
CA GLY A 95 -2.00 19.85 -3.68
C GLY A 95 -0.78 19.03 -4.13
N VAL A 96 -0.28 18.11 -3.30
CA VAL A 96 0.76 17.16 -3.70
C VAL A 96 0.17 16.16 -4.69
N ARG A 97 0.95 15.83 -5.74
CA ARG A 97 0.52 14.85 -6.74
C ARG A 97 0.64 13.43 -6.17
N VAL A 98 -0.50 12.83 -5.87
CA VAL A 98 -0.60 11.44 -5.41
C VAL A 98 -0.62 10.48 -6.61
N VAL A 99 0.07 9.35 -6.47
CA VAL A 99 0.11 8.25 -7.44
C VAL A 99 -0.26 6.96 -6.71
N ALA A 100 -1.17 6.17 -7.28
CA ALA A 100 -1.51 4.87 -6.72
C ALA A 100 -0.37 3.86 -7.00
N GLY A 101 0.10 3.19 -5.96
CA GLY A 101 1.11 2.14 -6.04
C GLY A 101 0.85 1.07 -4.99
N THR A 102 1.39 -0.12 -5.17
CA THR A 102 1.11 -1.25 -4.26
C THR A 102 2.35 -1.75 -3.54
N ASP A 103 3.53 -1.58 -4.14
CA ASP A 103 4.73 -2.31 -3.77
C ASP A 103 4.52 -3.84 -3.83
N ALA A 104 3.80 -4.29 -4.87
CA ALA A 104 3.56 -5.70 -5.13
C ALA A 104 4.88 -6.47 -5.27
N GLY A 105 4.88 -7.69 -4.73
CA GLY A 105 6.10 -8.49 -4.52
C GLY A 105 6.48 -8.61 -3.04
N ASN A 106 6.01 -7.68 -2.19
CA ASN A 106 5.97 -7.90 -0.75
C ASN A 106 5.02 -9.05 -0.38
N ILE A 107 5.27 -9.66 0.78
CA ILE A 107 4.42 -10.72 1.33
C ILE A 107 2.98 -10.21 1.50
N GLY A 108 2.01 -10.92 0.93
CA GLY A 108 0.60 -10.56 0.98
C GLY A 108 0.15 -9.50 -0.05
N THR A 109 1.06 -8.88 -0.81
CA THR A 109 0.73 -7.88 -1.84
C THR A 109 0.80 -8.48 -3.24
N LEU A 110 -0.36 -8.87 -3.80
CA LEU A 110 -0.46 -9.59 -5.08
C LEU A 110 -0.26 -8.69 -6.31
N HIS A 111 0.57 -9.10 -7.27
CA HIS A 111 0.73 -8.39 -8.54
C HIS A 111 -0.59 -8.34 -9.32
N GLY A 112 -1.08 -7.13 -9.64
CA GLY A 112 -2.35 -6.93 -10.32
C GLY A 112 -3.47 -6.51 -9.36
N PRO A 113 -4.21 -7.44 -8.73
CA PRO A 113 -5.42 -7.11 -7.99
C PRO A 113 -5.17 -6.27 -6.73
N SER A 114 -3.95 -6.28 -6.16
CA SER A 114 -3.62 -5.41 -5.02
C SER A 114 -3.75 -3.91 -5.35
N LEU A 115 -3.67 -3.52 -6.63
CA LEU A 115 -3.88 -2.12 -7.01
C LEU A 115 -5.32 -1.68 -6.74
N HIS A 116 -6.28 -2.58 -6.90
CA HIS A 116 -7.68 -2.29 -6.59
C HIS A 116 -7.91 -2.21 -5.08
N HIS A 117 -7.29 -3.11 -4.32
CA HIS A 117 -7.31 -3.04 -2.86
C HIS A 117 -6.67 -1.73 -2.36
N GLU A 118 -5.53 -1.31 -2.93
CA GLU A 118 -4.92 -0.02 -2.62
C GLU A 118 -5.89 1.14 -2.89
N MET A 119 -6.60 1.14 -4.02
CA MET A 119 -7.62 2.14 -4.33
C MET A 119 -8.77 2.15 -3.31
N GLU A 120 -9.19 0.99 -2.80
CA GLU A 120 -10.18 0.89 -1.73
C GLU A 120 -9.66 1.49 -0.40
N LEU A 121 -8.39 1.26 -0.06
CA LEU A 121 -7.75 1.86 1.12
C LEU A 121 -7.59 3.38 0.96
N MET A 122 -7.27 3.88 -0.24
CA MET A 122 -7.24 5.31 -0.54
C MET A 122 -8.63 5.95 -0.35
N ALA A 123 -9.69 5.28 -0.78
CA ALA A 123 -11.05 5.72 -0.53
C ALA A 123 -11.39 5.73 0.97
N ALA A 124 -10.98 4.69 1.71
CA ALA A 124 -11.13 4.62 3.17
C ALA A 124 -10.33 5.70 3.91
N ALA A 125 -9.20 6.14 3.36
CA ALA A 125 -8.42 7.27 3.86
C ALA A 125 -9.16 8.60 3.71
N GLY A 126 -10.02 8.73 2.68
CA GLY A 126 -10.87 9.88 2.44
C GLY A 126 -10.71 10.51 1.05
N LEU A 127 -9.88 9.94 0.17
CA LEU A 127 -9.75 10.43 -1.21
C LEU A 127 -11.08 10.26 -1.96
N ARG A 128 -11.40 11.24 -2.81
CA ARG A 128 -12.56 11.12 -3.69
C ARG A 128 -12.26 10.10 -4.78
N PRO A 129 -13.26 9.30 -5.22
CA PRO A 129 -13.07 8.33 -6.30
C PRO A 129 -12.43 8.92 -7.57
N THR A 130 -12.75 10.17 -7.91
CA THR A 130 -12.15 10.86 -9.06
C THR A 130 -10.64 11.06 -8.90
N ASP A 131 -10.17 11.41 -7.70
CA ASP A 131 -8.75 11.65 -7.42
C ASP A 131 -7.97 10.34 -7.41
N ILE A 132 -8.61 9.25 -6.95
CA ILE A 132 -8.06 7.90 -7.00
C ILE A 132 -7.85 7.47 -8.45
N ILE A 133 -8.84 7.64 -9.32
CA ILE A 133 -8.69 7.31 -10.75
C ILE A 133 -7.58 8.16 -11.40
N VAL A 134 -7.50 9.46 -11.10
CA VAL A 134 -6.42 10.33 -11.59
C VAL A 134 -5.05 9.86 -11.10
N SER A 135 -4.96 9.44 -9.83
CA SER A 135 -3.71 8.93 -9.23
C SER A 135 -3.21 7.65 -9.91
N ALA A 136 -4.11 6.76 -10.32
CA ALA A 136 -3.80 5.50 -10.98
C ALA A 136 -3.62 5.60 -12.50
N THR A 137 -3.87 6.78 -13.10
CA THR A 137 -3.82 6.99 -14.55
C THR A 137 -2.91 8.16 -14.91
N LYS A 138 -3.46 9.38 -15.00
CA LYS A 138 -2.74 10.59 -15.41
C LYS A 138 -1.48 10.84 -14.60
N ASN A 139 -1.55 10.69 -13.27
CA ASN A 139 -0.40 10.93 -12.42
C ASN A 139 0.64 9.82 -12.55
N ALA A 140 0.21 8.56 -12.70
CA ALA A 140 1.11 7.43 -12.97
C ALA A 140 1.84 7.59 -14.32
N ALA A 141 1.15 8.05 -15.37
CA ALA A 141 1.77 8.35 -16.66
C ALA A 141 2.86 9.44 -16.52
N ALA A 142 2.63 10.45 -15.68
CA ALA A 142 3.62 11.49 -15.40
C ALA A 142 4.89 10.94 -14.70
N VAL A 143 4.78 9.94 -13.83
CA VAL A 143 5.94 9.25 -13.24
C VAL A 143 6.82 8.62 -14.32
N MET A 144 6.19 8.03 -15.34
CA MET A 144 6.87 7.34 -16.43
C MET A 144 7.33 8.27 -17.55
N GLY A 145 7.00 9.56 -17.50
CA GLY A 145 7.26 10.52 -18.56
C GLY A 145 6.36 10.37 -19.80
N LEU A 146 5.21 9.71 -19.66
CA LEU A 146 4.27 9.37 -20.74
C LEU A 146 2.96 10.18 -20.66
N GLN A 147 2.95 11.33 -19.96
CA GLN A 147 1.74 12.12 -19.75
C GLN A 147 1.14 12.75 -21.02
N ASN A 148 1.82 12.65 -22.16
CA ASN A 148 1.43 13.23 -23.45
C ASN A 148 1.28 12.17 -24.56
N ASP A 149 1.43 10.88 -24.24
CA ASP A 149 1.21 9.78 -25.18
C ASP A 149 -0.29 9.48 -25.33
#